data_AF-A0A821WVM6-F1
#
_entry.id   AF-A0A821WVM6-F1
#
_cell.length_a   1.000
_cell.length_b   1.000
_cell.length_c   1.000
_cell.angle_alpha   90.00
_cell.angle_beta   90.00
_cell.angle_gamma   90.00
#
_symmetry.space_group_name_H-M   'P 1'
#
loop_
_entity.id
_entity.type
_entity.pdbx_description
1 polymer ?
#
loop_
_entity_poly.entity_id
_entity_poly.type
_entity_poly.pdbx_seq_one_letter_code
_entity_poly.pdbx_strand_id
1 'polypeptide(L)' 'LDDYFDWLQSTNDPPCCRIHNETNEFCPATLNDTSCVNCPINFVENERPSPDDFPRYINFFLHDNPGEKCPKGGHAAYKD' A
#
# COMPACT_ATOMS: atom_id res chain seq x y z
N LEU A 1 9.62 0.74 -8.77
CA LEU A 1 8.61 -0.27 -9.15
C LEU A 1 8.71 -1.49 -8.25
N ASP A 2 9.91 -2.03 -8.04
CA ASP A 2 10.12 -3.14 -7.11
C ASP A 2 9.66 -2.81 -5.68
N ASP A 3 10.04 -1.64 -5.14
CA ASP A 3 9.57 -1.18 -3.82
C ASP A 3 8.05 -1.02 -3.73
N TYR A 4 7.39 -0.73 -4.85
CA TYR A 4 5.94 -0.66 -4.91
C TYR A 4 5.32 -2.05 -4.82
N PHE A 5 5.86 -3.05 -5.54
CA PHE A 5 5.38 -4.42 -5.45
C PHE A 5 5.62 -5.03 -4.07
N ASP A 6 6.79 -4.79 -3.47
CA ASP A 6 7.08 -5.17 -2.08
C ASP A 6 6.09 -4.53 -1.09
N TRP A 7 5.69 -3.28 -1.32
CA TRP A 7 4.71 -2.57 -0.49
C TRP A 7 3.30 -3.17 -0.63
N LEU A 8 2.87 -3.53 -1.85
CA LEU A 8 1.57 -4.18 -2.08
C LEU A 8 1.49 -5.56 -1.45
N GLN A 9 2.57 -6.33 -1.51
CA GLN A 9 2.63 -7.74 -1.11
C GLN A 9 3.28 -7.95 0.26
N SER A 10 3.41 -6.88 1.05
CA SER A 10 4.05 -6.94 2.36
C SER A 10 3.38 -7.96 3.26
N THR A 11 4.20 -8.84 3.86
CA THR A 11 3.78 -9.82 4.87
C THR A 11 3.92 -9.29 6.30
N ASN A 12 4.16 -7.99 6.46
CA ASN A 12 4.27 -7.34 7.77
C ASN A 12 2.91 -7.32 8.51
N ASP A 13 2.95 -7.18 9.84
CA ASP A 13 1.77 -6.99 10.67
C ASP A 13 1.82 -5.64 11.41
N PRO A 14 1.00 -4.64 11.03
CA PRO A 14 -0.02 -4.71 9.98
C PRO A 14 0.60 -4.63 8.56
N PRO A 15 -0.14 -5.05 7.51
CA PRO A 15 0.33 -4.95 6.13
C PRO A 15 0.62 -3.50 5.76
N CYS A 16 1.52 -3.29 4.81
CA CYS A 16 1.90 -1.96 4.34
C CYS A 16 0.77 -1.27 3.57
N CYS A 17 0.25 -1.91 2.52
CA CYS A 17 -0.90 -1.39 1.79
C CYS A 17 -2.18 -1.59 2.60
N ARG A 18 -2.79 -0.48 3.04
CA ARG A 18 -4.06 -0.55 3.78
C ARG A 18 -5.07 0.50 3.33
N ILE A 19 -6.34 0.18 3.56
CA ILE A 19 -7.47 1.09 3.39
C ILE A 19 -8.40 1.02 4.60
N HIS A 20 -9.14 2.09 4.85
CA HIS A 20 -10.24 2.05 5.81
C HIS A 20 -11.39 1.17 5.28
N ASN A 21 -11.86 0.21 6.07
CA ASN A 21 -12.86 -0.77 5.64
C ASN A 21 -14.19 -0.15 5.18
N GLU A 22 -14.58 1.01 5.72
CA GLU A 22 -15.86 1.66 5.41
C GLU A 22 -15.79 2.60 4.19
N THR A 23 -14.71 3.39 4.08
CA THR A 23 -14.59 4.41 3.02
C THR A 23 -13.76 3.94 1.83
N ASN A 24 -13.00 2.85 1.99
CA ASN A 24 -11.95 2.41 1.08
C ASN A 24 -10.87 3.48 0.82
N GLU A 25 -10.77 4.50 1.66
CA GLU A 25 -9.73 5.53 1.56
C GLU A 25 -8.39 5.00 2.05
N PHE A 26 -7.31 5.64 1.60
CA PHE A 26 -5.95 5.31 2.00
C PHE A 26 -5.79 5.36 3.52
N CYS A 27 -5.23 4.28 4.09
CA CYS A 27 -4.86 4.24 5.50
C CYS A 27 -3.33 4.10 5.64
N PRO A 28 -2.61 5.13 6.15
CA PRO A 28 -1.16 5.11 6.27
C PRO A 28 -0.64 3.93 7.08
N ALA A 29 0.47 3.30 6.67
CA ALA A 29 1.02 2.12 7.35
C ALA A 29 1.49 2.43 8.78
N THR A 30 1.83 3.69 9.06
CA THR A 30 2.27 4.17 10.39
C THR A 30 1.12 4.42 11.36
N LEU A 31 -0.14 4.41 10.88
CA LEU A 31 -1.32 4.60 11.72
C LEU A 31 -1.66 3.32 12.49
N ASN A 32 -1.87 3.43 13.80
CA ASN A 32 -2.39 2.32 14.61
C ASN A 32 -3.93 2.41 14.69
N ASP A 33 -4.61 1.96 13.64
CA ASP A 33 -6.07 1.92 13.55
C ASP A 33 -6.52 0.52 13.12
N THR A 34 -7.43 -0.08 13.88
CA THR A 34 -7.97 -1.43 13.66
C THR A 34 -9.06 -1.47 12.58
N SER A 35 -9.58 -0.32 12.15
CA SER A 35 -10.49 -0.20 11.01
C SER A 35 -9.78 -0.37 9.66
N CYS A 36 -8.45 -0.35 9.66
CA CYS A 36 -7.64 -0.50 8.46
C CYS A 36 -7.42 -1.96 8.11
N VAL A 37 -7.75 -2.30 6.88
CA VAL A 37 -7.63 -3.65 6.33
C VAL A 37 -6.63 -3.65 5.17
N ASN A 38 -6.12 -4.84 4.82
CA ASN A 38 -5.25 -5.00 3.68
C ASN A 38 -5.93 -4.50 2.39
N CYS A 39 -5.15 -3.92 1.47
CA CYS A 39 -5.67 -3.51 0.18
C CYS A 39 -6.23 -4.70 -0.62
N PRO A 40 -7.48 -4.63 -1.11
CA PRO A 40 -8.07 -5.66 -1.95
C PRO A 40 -7.60 -5.49 -3.40
N ILE A 41 -6.36 -5.89 -3.67
CA ILE A 41 -5.73 -5.76 -4.99
C ILE A 41 -6.06 -7.00 -5.83
N ASN A 42 -6.51 -6.80 -7.07
CA ASN A 42 -6.62 -7.88 -8.03
C ASN A 42 -5.27 -8.07 -8.71
N PHE A 43 -4.58 -9.16 -8.38
CA PHE A 43 -3.32 -9.52 -9.01
C PHE A 43 -3.57 -10.33 -10.29
N VAL A 44 -2.79 -10.03 -11.33
CA VAL A 44 -2.76 -10.74 -12.62
C VAL A 44 -1.44 -11.52 -12.78
N GLU A 45 -1.04 -11.86 -14.01
CA GLU A 45 0.22 -12.56 -14.27
C GLU A 45 1.43 -11.91 -13.58
N ASN A 46 2.29 -12.75 -12.99
CA ASN A 46 3.51 -12.36 -12.26
C ASN A 46 3.24 -11.45 -11.05
N GLU A 47 2.12 -11.64 -10.36
CA GLU A 47 1.79 -10.94 -9.09
C GLU A 47 1.77 -9.41 -9.25
N ARG A 48 1.46 -8.94 -10.46
CA ARG A 48 1.27 -7.51 -10.73
C ARG A 48 -0.17 -7.11 -10.46
N PRO A 49 -0.42 -5.90 -9.94
CA PRO A 49 -1.79 -5.38 -9.86
C PRO A 49 -2.39 -5.28 -11.27
N SER A 50 -3.70 -5.47 -11.35
CA SER A 50 -4.47 -5.25 -12.57
C SER A 50 -4.28 -3.79 -13.07
N PRO A 51 -4.43 -3.55 -14.39
CA PRO A 51 -4.36 -2.20 -14.94
C PRO A 51 -5.38 -1.23 -14.31
N ASP A 52 -6.52 -1.73 -13.84
CA ASP A 52 -7.57 -0.93 -13.18
C ASP A 52 -7.18 -0.56 -11.74
N ASP A 53 -6.49 -1.45 -11.03
CA ASP A 53 -6.06 -1.24 -9.64
C ASP A 53 -4.77 -0.41 -9.55
N PHE A 54 -3.88 -0.51 -10.54
CA PHE A 54 -2.57 0.12 -10.50
C PHE A 54 -2.63 1.64 -10.19
N PRO A 55 -3.44 2.47 -10.89
CA PRO A 55 -3.49 3.91 -10.66
C PRO A 55 -3.90 4.29 -9.22
N ARG A 56 -4.78 3.48 -8.61
CA ARG A 56 -5.24 3.71 -7.24
C ARG A 56 -4.12 3.43 -6.24
N TYR A 57 -3.56 2.23 -6.29
CA TYR A 57 -2.61 1.81 -5.27
C TYR A 57 -1.22 2.43 -5.46
N ILE A 58 -0.82 2.79 -6.68
CA ILE A 58 0.42 3.56 -6.87
C ILE A 58 0.32 4.95 -6.21
N ASN A 59 -0.87 5.58 -6.26
CA ASN A 59 -1.07 6.86 -5.59
C ASN A 59 -0.96 6.72 -4.06
N PHE A 60 -1.52 5.64 -3.50
CA PHE A 60 -1.41 5.35 -2.08
C PHE A 60 0.04 5.11 -1.65
N PHE A 61 0.80 4.32 -2.41
CA PHE A 61 2.23 4.11 -2.18
C PHE A 61 3.01 5.43 -2.15
N LEU A 62 2.75 6.33 -3.10
CA LEU A 62 3.40 7.64 -3.17
C LEU A 62 2.99 8.59 -2.02
N HIS A 63 1.89 8.32 -1.32
CA HIS A 63 1.48 9.07 -0.13
C HIS A 63 1.89 8.40 1.19
N ASP A 64 2.29 7.15 1.15
CA ASP A 64 2.67 6.41 2.34
C ASP A 64 4.09 6.75 2.80
N ASN A 65 4.21 7.06 4.09
CA ASN A 65 5.50 7.33 4.72
C ASN A 65 6.12 6.02 5.19
N PRO A 66 7.42 5.78 4.93
CA PRO A 66 8.10 4.63 5.50
C PRO A 66 8.12 4.73 7.04
N GLY A 67 8.04 3.59 7.71
CA GLY A 67 8.09 3.47 9.17
C GLY A 67 8.65 2.13 9.63
N GLU A 68 8.77 1.92 10.95
CA GLU A 68 9.42 0.72 11.50
C GLU A 68 8.74 -0.59 11.09
N LYS A 69 7.39 -0.61 11.09
CA LYS A 69 6.61 -1.79 10.69
C LYS A 69 6.46 -1.94 9.18
N CYS A 70 6.65 -0.85 8.43
CA CYS A 70 6.54 -0.84 6.98
C CYS A 70 7.66 0.05 6.41
N PRO A 71 8.85 -0.49 6.18
CA PRO A 71 9.99 0.30 5.73
C PRO A 71 9.86 0.75 4.27
N LYS A 72 9.00 0.09 3.50
CA LYS A 72 8.69 0.45 2.11
C LYS A 72 7.58 1.50 2.14
N GLY A 73 7.85 2.70 1.66
CA GLY A 73 6.87 3.77 1.57
C GLY A 73 7.35 4.77 0.52
N GLY A 74 6.49 5.11 -0.45
CA GLY A 74 6.93 5.80 -1.65
C GLY A 74 7.06 7.31 -1.48
N HIS A 75 6.46 7.88 -0.44
CA HIS A 75 6.43 9.32 -0.24
C HIS A 75 7.82 9.93 -0.11
N ALA A 76 8.71 9.28 0.64
CA ALA A 76 10.02 9.83 0.95
C ALA A 76 11.01 9.79 -0.23
N ALA A 77 10.79 8.91 -1.21
CA ALA A 77 11.77 8.62 -2.26
C ALA A 77 11.29 8.91 -3.69
N TYR A 78 9.97 8.92 -3.94
CA TYR A 78 9.43 8.98 -5.30
C TYR A 78 8.32 10.01 -5.51
N LYS A 79 7.91 10.76 -4.48
CA LYS A 79 6.90 11.81 -4.61
C LYS A 79 7.59 13.17 -4.82
N ASP A 80 7.55 13.65 -6.05
CA ASP A 80 7.92 15.02 -6.44
C ASP A 80 6.68 15.90 -6.62
#